data_AF-A0A9P8J8G5-F1
#
_entry.id   AF-A0A9P8J8G5-F1
#
_cell.length_a   1.000
_cell.length_b   1.000
_cell.length_c   1.000
_cell.angle_alpha   90.00
_cell.angle_beta   90.00
_cell.angle_gamma   90.00
#
_symmetry.space_group_name_H-M   'P 1'
#
loop_
_entity.id
_entity.type
_entity.pdbx_description
1 polymer ?
#
loop_
_entity_poly.entity_id
_entity_poly.type
_entity_poly.pdbx_seq_one_letter_code
_entity_poly.pdbx_strand_id
1 'polypeptide(L)'
;MGAAPNMTNVQGEHEENGCTNGTTNGVNGLHQSRANGSLDITVLGMNSGTAMDGIDCALVRYRQSSPKAALHMEILQYDEMPVSQWIKKPILRMLRETNTTPSLMSQLNVQLGKMFGQAVLEFCEKWNIDRSSIDLIGSHGQTIWLLSMPKEGETQSAFCLGEGTVISGITGITTVTDFRMAEQAVGRQGAPLVALIDGLLLHHPSKLRTCQNIGGIANLCIIPPDSEGGVDAMIDWDCGPGNMFIDAAMRFFTNGEMEYDRDGEWGARGTVNQAIVDRFLSTNEYCNHTPPKTTGRETFGDGEAQQLIDECLAQGMSKYDTVATITRITGQNIIKQYRGFPQLFAKADHIDEIYMCGGGARNPNIINYLKEQLPHTQIKKLDETGVPSDAKEAVSFAQQALEAILGRAALVPINSDTLTPNTISGKIAPGLKWRELMAQAIAFGHGEKLPTVKEMIVDSAYTKWKP
;
A
#
# COMPACT_ATOMS: atom_id res chain seq x y z
N MET A 1 -44.93 -42.71 40.05
CA MET A 1 -45.98 -42.56 41.09
C MET A 1 -45.92 -41.09 41.53
N GLY A 2 -46.62 -40.17 40.84
CA GLY A 2 -47.97 -39.68 41.18
C GLY A 2 -47.84 -38.55 42.23
N ALA A 3 -48.31 -37.33 42.09
CA ALA A 3 -49.29 -36.72 41.19
C ALA A 3 -49.06 -35.18 41.11
N ALA A 4 -49.55 -34.56 40.03
CA ALA A 4 -49.69 -33.12 39.83
C ALA A 4 -50.98 -32.57 40.48
N PRO A 5 -51.17 -31.24 40.48
CA PRO A 5 -52.50 -30.70 40.24
C PRO A 5 -52.54 -29.62 39.14
N ASN A 6 -53.40 -29.91 38.18
CA ASN A 6 -54.29 -29.11 37.32
C ASN A 6 -54.05 -27.62 37.01
N MET A 7 -54.07 -27.40 35.69
CA MET A 7 -54.38 -26.17 34.95
C MET A 7 -55.79 -25.63 35.21
N THR A 8 -55.94 -24.31 35.11
CA THR A 8 -57.19 -23.64 34.70
C THR A 8 -56.89 -22.71 33.52
N ASN A 9 -57.67 -22.90 32.45
CA ASN A 9 -57.77 -22.03 31.27
C ASN A 9 -58.61 -20.79 31.61
N VAL A 10 -58.22 -19.63 31.07
CA VAL A 10 -59.16 -18.53 30.74
C VAL A 10 -58.76 -17.93 29.38
N GLN A 11 -59.73 -17.90 28.48
CA GLN A 11 -59.72 -17.28 27.16
C GLN A 11 -59.94 -15.77 27.24
N GLY A 12 -59.54 -15.05 26.18
CA GLY A 12 -59.97 -13.68 25.87
C GLY A 12 -58.77 -12.78 25.53
N GLU A 13 -58.75 -11.92 24.54
CA GLU A 13 -59.64 -11.58 23.41
C GLU A 13 -58.77 -10.74 22.46
N HIS A 14 -59.10 -10.73 21.18
CA HIS A 14 -58.47 -9.87 20.17
C HIS A 14 -58.89 -8.41 20.37
N GLU A 15 -57.94 -7.48 20.34
CA GLU A 15 -58.16 -6.11 19.85
C GLU A 15 -56.91 -5.61 19.08
N GLU A 16 -57.11 -5.36 17.79
CA GLU A 16 -56.26 -4.50 16.96
C GLU A 16 -56.58 -3.03 17.28
N ASN A 17 -55.55 -2.18 17.38
CA ASN A 17 -55.45 -0.89 16.67
C ASN A 17 -54.26 -0.05 17.17
N GLY A 18 -53.57 0.61 16.22
CA GLY A 18 -52.90 1.88 16.51
C GLY A 18 -51.45 2.00 16.04
N CYS A 19 -51.25 2.25 14.74
CA CYS A 19 -50.06 2.91 14.24
C CYS A 19 -49.87 4.29 14.90
N THR A 20 -48.71 4.55 15.47
CA THR A 20 -48.11 5.90 15.51
C THR A 20 -46.62 5.83 15.26
N ASN A 21 -46.19 6.48 14.18
CA ASN A 21 -44.81 6.64 13.74
C ASN A 21 -43.99 7.41 14.78
N GLY A 22 -42.84 6.84 15.16
CA GLY A 22 -41.76 7.53 15.86
C GLY A 22 -40.45 7.28 15.12
N THR A 23 -40.04 8.24 14.30
CA THR A 23 -38.74 8.30 13.64
C THR A 23 -37.63 8.47 14.68
N THR A 24 -36.80 7.44 14.83
CA THR A 24 -35.47 7.55 15.44
C THR A 24 -34.44 6.96 14.48
N ASN A 25 -33.63 7.84 13.90
CA ASN A 25 -32.43 7.48 13.13
C ASN A 25 -31.43 6.80 14.07
N GLY A 26 -31.41 5.47 14.06
CA GLY A 26 -30.42 4.64 14.73
C GLY A 26 -29.63 3.85 13.69
N VAL A 27 -28.33 4.08 13.66
CA VAL A 27 -27.34 3.22 12.98
C VAL A 27 -27.36 1.87 13.68
N ASN A 28 -28.21 0.96 13.22
CA ASN A 28 -28.23 -0.44 13.65
C ASN A 28 -28.91 -1.26 12.56
N GLY A 29 -28.11 -1.73 11.61
CA GLY A 29 -28.56 -2.56 10.50
C GLY A 29 -27.40 -3.34 9.92
N LEU A 30 -26.78 -4.21 10.71
CA LEU A 30 -25.81 -5.18 10.19
C LEU A 30 -26.13 -6.57 10.75
N HIS A 31 -26.10 -7.54 9.82
CA HIS A 31 -26.29 -8.98 9.99
C HIS A 31 -27.73 -9.51 10.05
N GLN A 32 -28.45 -9.39 8.93
CA GLN A 32 -29.34 -10.47 8.49
C GLN A 32 -28.56 -11.44 7.59
N SER A 33 -28.79 -12.74 7.81
CA SER A 33 -28.28 -13.91 7.07
C SER A 33 -27.93 -13.64 5.59
N ARG A 34 -26.63 -13.62 5.26
CA ARG A 34 -26.07 -13.41 3.91
C ARG A 34 -26.11 -14.68 3.05
N ALA A 35 -27.30 -15.19 2.76
CA ALA A 35 -27.48 -16.41 1.95
C ALA A 35 -27.58 -16.16 0.42
N ASN A 36 -27.24 -14.97 -0.08
CA ASN A 36 -27.51 -14.56 -1.46
C ASN A 36 -26.32 -14.68 -2.45
N GLY A 37 -25.22 -15.33 -2.06
CA GLY A 37 -24.07 -15.55 -2.96
C GLY A 37 -23.30 -14.28 -3.35
N SER A 38 -23.60 -13.13 -2.74
CA SER A 38 -22.88 -11.86 -2.94
C SER A 38 -21.77 -11.64 -1.91
N LEU A 39 -20.71 -10.94 -2.31
CA LEU A 39 -19.62 -10.52 -1.44
C LEU A 39 -19.98 -9.22 -0.69
N ASP A 40 -19.67 -9.18 0.60
CA ASP A 40 -19.72 -7.99 1.45
C ASP A 40 -18.75 -8.23 2.61
N ILE A 41 -17.51 -7.73 2.51
CA ILE A 41 -16.43 -7.98 3.46
C ILE A 41 -15.79 -6.64 3.83
N THR A 42 -15.58 -6.42 5.12
CA THR A 42 -14.87 -5.26 5.64
C THR A 42 -13.45 -5.65 6.04
N VAL A 43 -12.46 -5.02 5.43
CA VAL A 43 -11.04 -5.33 5.60
C VAL A 43 -10.30 -4.10 6.13
N LEU A 44 -9.50 -4.28 7.18
CA LEU A 44 -8.55 -3.27 7.63
C LEU A 44 -7.18 -3.54 7.00
N GLY A 45 -6.78 -2.69 6.05
CA GLY A 45 -5.44 -2.70 5.47
C GLY A 45 -4.44 -1.93 6.33
N MET A 46 -3.24 -2.48 6.46
CA MET A 46 -2.17 -1.92 7.27
C MET A 46 -0.82 -1.93 6.56
N ASN A 47 -0.08 -0.82 6.68
CA ASN A 47 1.26 -0.66 6.13
C ASN A 47 2.14 0.17 7.07
N SER A 48 3.44 -0.15 7.14
CA SER A 48 4.45 0.74 7.69
C SER A 48 5.55 0.86 6.65
N GLY A 49 5.70 2.06 6.10
CA GLY A 49 6.68 2.35 5.06
C GLY A 49 8.12 2.12 5.52
N THR A 50 9.06 2.22 4.59
CA THR A 50 10.50 2.05 4.91
C THR A 50 11.07 3.15 5.82
N ALA A 51 10.34 4.25 6.02
CA ALA A 51 10.67 5.34 6.92
C ALA A 51 10.27 5.08 8.38
N MET A 52 9.31 4.17 8.64
CA MET A 52 8.77 3.90 9.98
C MET A 52 8.29 5.15 10.72
N ASP A 53 7.67 6.08 9.98
CA ASP A 53 7.02 7.30 10.46
C ASP A 53 5.67 7.01 11.13
N GLY A 54 4.88 6.12 10.52
CA GLY A 54 3.59 5.70 11.04
C GLY A 54 3.16 4.32 10.56
N ILE A 55 2.00 3.89 11.06
CA ILE A 55 1.26 2.71 10.58
C ILE A 55 -0.01 3.23 9.91
N ASP A 56 -0.03 3.20 8.59
CA ASP A 56 -1.22 3.49 7.81
C ASP A 56 -2.29 2.45 8.08
N CYS A 57 -3.50 2.89 8.44
CA CYS A 57 -4.66 2.05 8.69
C CYS A 57 -5.82 2.50 7.80
N ALA A 58 -6.23 1.67 6.83
CA ALA A 58 -7.38 1.93 5.96
C ALA A 58 -8.45 0.86 6.17
N LEU A 59 -9.60 1.24 6.74
CA LEU A 59 -10.78 0.38 6.85
C LEU A 59 -11.61 0.50 5.59
N VAL A 60 -11.69 -0.58 4.83
CA VAL A 60 -12.30 -0.62 3.50
C VAL A 60 -13.40 -1.67 3.46
N ARG A 61 -14.56 -1.30 2.94
CA ARG A 61 -15.66 -2.22 2.66
C ARG A 61 -15.67 -2.59 1.19
N TYR A 62 -15.68 -3.88 0.90
CA TYR A 62 -15.75 -4.44 -0.43
C TYR A 62 -17.08 -5.14 -0.66
N ARG A 63 -17.75 -4.83 -1.75
CA ARG A 63 -19.03 -5.45 -2.15
C ARG A 63 -18.98 -5.91 -3.59
N GLN A 64 -19.55 -7.07 -3.88
CA GLN A 64 -19.60 -7.60 -5.24
C GLN A 64 -20.81 -8.51 -5.41
N SER A 65 -21.68 -8.22 -6.39
CA SER A 65 -22.92 -8.98 -6.57
C SER A 65 -22.71 -10.39 -7.12
N SER A 66 -21.63 -10.61 -7.87
CA SER A 66 -21.20 -11.92 -8.39
C SER A 66 -19.70 -11.87 -8.74
N PRO A 67 -19.01 -13.01 -8.91
CA PRO A 67 -17.59 -13.01 -9.24
C PRO A 67 -17.18 -12.23 -10.50
N LYS A 68 -18.11 -12.04 -11.45
CA LYS A 68 -17.88 -11.31 -12.71
C LYS A 68 -18.34 -9.84 -12.67
N ALA A 69 -19.03 -9.42 -11.62
CA ALA A 69 -19.49 -8.04 -11.49
C ALA A 69 -18.32 -7.11 -11.10
N ALA A 70 -18.49 -5.80 -11.29
CA ALA A 70 -17.56 -4.81 -10.78
C ALA A 70 -17.41 -4.92 -9.26
N LEU A 71 -16.18 -4.74 -8.75
CA LEU A 71 -15.90 -4.69 -7.33
C LEU A 71 -16.22 -3.28 -6.81
N HIS A 72 -17.17 -3.16 -5.89
CA HIS A 72 -17.44 -1.91 -5.20
C HIS A 72 -16.51 -1.76 -4.01
N MET A 73 -15.91 -0.58 -3.88
CA MET A 73 -15.00 -0.22 -2.79
C MET A 73 -15.49 1.06 -2.10
N GLU A 74 -15.53 1.02 -0.78
CA GLU A 74 -15.81 2.19 0.07
C GLU A 74 -14.78 2.27 1.19
N ILE A 75 -14.04 3.38 1.27
CA ILE A 75 -13.17 3.65 2.41
C ILE A 75 -14.05 4.19 3.54
N LEU A 76 -14.19 3.41 4.62
CA LEU A 76 -14.98 3.79 5.78
C LEU A 76 -14.22 4.76 6.68
N GLN A 77 -12.93 4.50 6.87
CA GLN A 77 -12.02 5.29 7.68
C GLN A 77 -10.56 5.07 7.24
N TYR A 78 -9.75 6.13 7.32
CA TYR A 78 -8.30 6.08 7.19
C TYR A 78 -7.65 6.96 8.26
N ASP A 79 -6.51 6.53 8.77
CA ASP A 79 -5.67 7.29 9.69
C ASP A 79 -4.25 6.70 9.76
N GLU A 80 -3.30 7.51 10.20
CA GLU A 80 -1.91 7.09 10.44
C GLU A 80 -1.68 6.95 11.95
N MET A 81 -1.41 5.73 12.41
CA MET A 81 -1.16 5.44 13.82
C MET A 81 0.32 5.62 14.16
N PRO A 82 0.66 6.23 15.31
CA PRO A 82 2.04 6.56 15.63
C PRO A 82 2.90 5.31 15.87
N VAL A 83 4.10 5.28 15.29
CA VAL A 83 5.11 4.25 15.59
C VAL A 83 5.88 4.63 16.85
N SER A 84 5.96 3.69 17.79
CA SER A 84 6.72 3.88 19.03
C SER A 84 8.23 3.94 18.78
N GLN A 85 8.90 4.96 19.33
CA GLN A 85 10.35 5.16 19.15
C GLN A 85 11.22 4.00 19.68
N TRP A 86 10.74 3.26 20.67
CA TRP A 86 11.49 2.14 21.26
C TRP A 86 11.70 0.97 20.28
N ILE A 87 10.81 0.79 19.29
CA ILE A 87 10.93 -0.27 18.27
C ILE A 87 11.55 0.26 16.96
N LYS A 88 11.29 1.52 16.61
CA LYS A 88 11.87 2.20 15.43
C LYS A 88 13.41 2.14 15.45
N LYS A 89 14.03 2.53 16.57
CA LYS A 89 15.50 2.63 16.69
C LYS A 89 16.23 1.29 16.45
N PRO A 90 15.88 0.17 17.11
CA PRO A 90 16.50 -1.12 16.84
C PRO A 90 16.36 -1.58 15.39
N ILE A 91 15.21 -1.35 14.76
CA ILE A 91 14.96 -1.75 13.37
C ILE A 91 15.81 -0.92 12.42
N LEU A 92 15.76 0.41 12.53
CA LEU A 92 16.59 1.29 11.69
C LEU A 92 18.08 0.99 11.86
N ARG A 93 18.51 0.68 13.08
CA ARG A 93 19.89 0.25 13.35
C ARG A 93 20.23 -1.06 12.62
N MET A 94 19.38 -2.07 12.73
CA MET A 94 19.56 -3.35 12.05
C MET A 94 19.64 -3.18 10.53
N LEU A 95 18.76 -2.34 9.96
CA LEU A 95 18.74 -2.03 8.53
C LEU A 95 20.01 -1.31 8.07
N ARG A 96 20.50 -0.36 8.87
CA ARG A 96 21.71 0.42 8.56
C ARG A 96 22.99 -0.41 8.70
N GLU A 97 23.09 -1.20 9.76
CA GLU A 97 24.30 -1.99 10.06
C GLU A 97 24.33 -3.32 9.31
N THR A 98 23.21 -3.74 8.71
CA THR A 98 23.06 -5.05 8.06
C THR A 98 23.54 -6.22 8.93
N ASN A 99 23.37 -6.07 10.25
CA ASN A 99 23.89 -6.99 11.25
C ASN A 99 22.83 -7.21 12.34
N THR A 100 22.57 -8.47 12.67
CA THR A 100 21.58 -8.86 13.68
C THR A 100 21.84 -10.28 14.20
N THR A 101 21.09 -10.69 15.22
CA THR A 101 21.13 -12.05 15.75
C THR A 101 19.77 -12.73 15.55
N PRO A 102 19.72 -14.07 15.43
CA PRO A 102 18.46 -14.80 15.36
C PRO A 102 17.52 -14.49 16.54
N SER A 103 18.07 -14.31 17.74
CA SER A 103 17.30 -13.94 18.95
C SER A 103 16.66 -12.56 18.82
N LEU A 104 17.41 -11.56 18.35
CA LEU A 104 16.88 -10.21 18.15
C LEU A 104 15.81 -10.19 17.06
N MET A 105 16.04 -10.86 15.93
CA MET A 105 15.06 -10.98 14.84
C MET A 105 13.74 -11.61 15.32
N SER A 106 13.82 -12.69 16.09
CA SER A 106 12.65 -13.36 16.66
C SER A 106 11.84 -12.42 17.56
N GLN A 107 12.55 -11.66 18.42
CA GLN A 107 11.91 -10.68 19.30
C GLN A 107 11.27 -9.53 18.52
N LEU A 108 11.98 -8.96 17.54
CA LEU A 108 11.46 -7.86 16.71
C LEU A 108 10.23 -8.27 15.91
N ASN A 109 10.17 -9.51 15.39
CA ASN A 109 8.99 -10.00 14.68
C ASN A 109 7.73 -9.96 15.57
N VAL A 110 7.84 -10.48 16.78
CA VAL A 110 6.74 -10.51 17.76
C VAL A 110 6.42 -9.11 18.28
N GLN A 111 7.43 -8.28 18.55
CA GLN A 111 7.25 -6.91 19.01
C GLN A 111 6.54 -6.04 17.96
N LEU A 112 6.90 -6.18 16.67
CA LEU A 112 6.18 -5.54 15.57
C LEU A 112 4.75 -6.08 15.48
N GLY A 113 4.55 -7.41 15.54
CA GLY A 113 3.20 -7.98 15.57
C GLY A 113 2.33 -7.41 16.71
N LYS A 114 2.92 -7.21 17.90
CA LYS A 114 2.23 -6.55 19.02
C LYS A 114 1.90 -5.10 18.74
N MET A 115 2.84 -4.35 18.17
CA MET A 115 2.64 -2.94 17.80
C MET A 115 1.51 -2.81 16.77
N PHE A 116 1.51 -3.60 15.71
CA PHE A 116 0.45 -3.60 14.71
C PHE A 116 -0.90 -4.01 15.33
N GLY A 117 -0.94 -5.08 16.12
CA GLY A 117 -2.16 -5.50 16.81
C GLY A 117 -2.73 -4.42 17.75
N GLN A 118 -1.86 -3.71 18.46
CA GLN A 118 -2.24 -2.60 19.33
C GLN A 118 -2.74 -1.39 18.52
N ALA A 119 -2.10 -1.07 17.40
CA ALA A 119 -2.53 0.00 16.50
C ALA A 119 -3.94 -0.24 15.95
N VAL A 120 -4.35 -1.49 15.71
CA VAL A 120 -5.73 -1.84 15.35
C VAL A 120 -6.71 -1.49 16.48
N LEU A 121 -6.36 -1.82 17.73
CA LEU A 121 -7.22 -1.51 18.88
C LEU A 121 -7.35 0.00 19.09
N GLU A 122 -6.24 0.74 19.00
CA GLU A 122 -6.21 2.19 19.13
C GLU A 122 -6.97 2.88 17.98
N PHE A 123 -6.83 2.40 16.75
CA PHE A 123 -7.59 2.88 15.60
C PHE A 123 -9.10 2.65 15.81
N CYS A 124 -9.50 1.48 16.29
CA CYS A 124 -10.90 1.19 16.57
C CYS A 124 -11.46 2.08 17.69
N GLU A 125 -10.71 2.27 18.77
CA GLU A 125 -11.10 3.13 19.89
C GLU A 125 -11.22 4.59 19.45
N LYS A 126 -10.19 5.12 18.76
CA LYS A 126 -10.13 6.52 18.28
C LYS A 126 -11.33 6.88 17.40
N TRP A 127 -11.75 5.96 16.54
CA TRP A 127 -12.82 6.18 15.57
C TRP A 127 -14.15 5.54 15.94
N ASN A 128 -14.27 5.00 17.16
CA ASN A 128 -15.47 4.33 17.67
C ASN A 128 -15.99 3.24 16.70
N ILE A 129 -15.07 2.44 16.16
CA ILE A 129 -15.35 1.32 15.27
C ILE A 129 -15.54 0.07 16.12
N ASP A 130 -16.68 -0.61 15.95
CA ASP A 130 -16.84 -1.92 16.55
C ASP A 130 -15.88 -2.91 15.88
N ARG A 131 -14.89 -3.39 16.64
CA ARG A 131 -13.93 -4.39 16.17
C ARG A 131 -14.62 -5.63 15.58
N SER A 132 -15.83 -5.98 16.05
CA SER A 132 -16.58 -7.11 15.52
C SER A 132 -17.07 -6.91 14.08
N SER A 133 -17.12 -5.67 13.58
CA SER A 133 -17.48 -5.36 12.20
C SER A 133 -16.31 -5.47 11.20
N ILE A 134 -15.11 -5.81 11.68
CA ILE A 134 -13.94 -6.03 10.83
C ILE A 134 -13.80 -7.53 10.61
N ASP A 135 -13.93 -7.95 9.36
CA ASP A 135 -13.90 -9.37 8.99
C ASP A 135 -12.46 -9.88 8.85
N LEU A 136 -11.55 -9.01 8.39
CA LEU A 136 -10.21 -9.36 7.94
C LEU A 136 -9.22 -8.22 8.16
N ILE A 137 -7.96 -8.55 8.43
CA ILE A 137 -6.83 -7.62 8.42
C ILE A 137 -5.87 -8.02 7.29
N GLY A 138 -5.43 -7.06 6.49
CA GLY A 138 -4.31 -7.21 5.56
C GLY A 138 -3.13 -6.39 6.02
N SER A 139 -2.10 -7.03 6.57
CA SER A 139 -0.94 -6.32 7.13
C SER A 139 0.32 -6.63 6.35
N HIS A 140 0.88 -5.62 5.68
CA HIS A 140 2.20 -5.74 5.06
C HIS A 140 3.31 -5.98 6.08
N GLY A 141 3.16 -5.38 7.27
CA GLY A 141 4.22 -5.31 8.28
C GLY A 141 5.29 -4.29 7.88
N GLN A 142 6.51 -4.53 8.35
CA GLN A 142 7.69 -3.72 8.08
C GLN A 142 8.68 -4.49 7.22
N THR A 143 9.04 -3.97 6.05
CA THR A 143 10.13 -4.56 5.26
C THR A 143 11.46 -4.42 5.99
N ILE A 144 12.11 -5.55 6.23
CA ILE A 144 13.47 -5.63 6.78
C ILE A 144 14.48 -5.85 5.66
N TRP A 145 14.18 -6.73 4.72
CA TRP A 145 15.04 -6.99 3.58
C TRP A 145 14.20 -7.38 2.37
N LEU A 146 14.50 -6.81 1.21
CA LEU A 146 13.89 -7.20 -0.06
C LEU A 146 15.01 -7.51 -1.04
N LEU A 147 15.42 -8.77 -1.14
CA LEU A 147 16.37 -9.23 -2.15
C LEU A 147 15.61 -9.67 -3.40
N SER A 148 15.04 -8.69 -4.11
CA SER A 148 14.18 -8.92 -5.28
C SER A 148 14.95 -9.23 -6.55
N MET A 149 16.16 -8.68 -6.70
CA MET A 149 17.04 -8.84 -7.86
C MET A 149 18.39 -9.43 -7.40
N PRO A 150 18.43 -10.74 -7.07
CA PRO A 150 19.65 -11.36 -6.54
C PRO A 150 20.78 -11.38 -7.58
N LYS A 151 22.00 -11.17 -7.12
CA LYS A 151 23.22 -11.40 -7.90
C LYS A 151 23.54 -12.90 -7.96
N GLU A 152 24.55 -13.26 -8.75
CA GLU A 152 25.03 -14.64 -8.82
C GLU A 152 25.42 -15.15 -7.41
N GLY A 153 24.88 -16.32 -7.03
CA GLY A 153 25.08 -16.92 -5.71
C GLY A 153 24.10 -16.47 -4.63
N GLU A 154 23.27 -15.46 -4.89
CA GLU A 154 22.21 -15.03 -3.99
C GLU A 154 20.88 -15.74 -4.28
N THR A 155 19.98 -15.77 -3.29
CA THR A 155 18.63 -16.34 -3.42
C THR A 155 17.60 -15.24 -3.27
N GLN A 156 16.72 -15.12 -4.27
CA GLN A 156 15.60 -14.18 -4.21
C GLN A 156 14.81 -14.41 -2.92
N SER A 157 14.62 -13.34 -2.15
CA SER A 157 13.97 -13.43 -0.84
C SER A 157 13.38 -12.08 -0.42
N ALA A 158 12.36 -12.14 0.43
CA ALA A 158 11.75 -10.99 1.07
C ALA A 158 11.51 -11.32 2.54
N PHE A 159 11.83 -10.37 3.40
CA PHE A 159 11.68 -10.51 4.82
C PHE A 159 10.96 -9.28 5.35
N CYS A 160 9.68 -9.44 5.62
CA CYS A 160 8.83 -8.43 6.26
C CYS A 160 8.47 -8.94 7.65
N LEU A 161 8.67 -8.12 8.67
CA LEU A 161 8.36 -8.47 10.06
C LEU A 161 7.03 -7.87 10.49
N GLY A 162 6.37 -8.54 11.44
CA GLY A 162 5.02 -8.20 11.88
C GLY A 162 4.19 -9.46 11.98
N GLU A 163 4.45 -10.27 13.02
CA GLU A 163 3.89 -11.61 13.14
C GLU A 163 2.35 -11.65 13.07
N GLY A 164 1.81 -12.19 11.98
CA GLY A 164 0.36 -12.26 11.73
C GLY A 164 -0.40 -13.03 12.81
N THR A 165 0.20 -14.07 13.40
CA THR A 165 -0.41 -14.81 14.52
C THR A 165 -0.58 -13.94 15.76
N VAL A 166 0.37 -13.04 16.01
CA VAL A 166 0.33 -12.12 17.15
C VAL A 166 -0.73 -11.03 16.90
N ILE A 167 -0.80 -10.49 15.69
CA ILE A 167 -1.84 -9.52 15.30
C ILE A 167 -3.23 -10.16 15.46
N SER A 168 -3.43 -11.36 14.93
CA SER A 168 -4.69 -12.11 15.08
C SER A 168 -4.99 -12.42 16.55
N GLY A 169 -3.99 -12.84 17.34
CA GLY A 169 -4.17 -13.14 18.76
C GLY A 169 -4.60 -11.93 19.62
N ILE A 170 -4.10 -10.73 19.30
CA ILE A 170 -4.46 -9.48 19.99
C ILE A 170 -5.83 -8.98 19.56
N THR A 171 -6.08 -8.98 18.25
CA THR A 171 -7.28 -8.37 17.67
C THR A 171 -8.48 -9.32 17.66
N GLY A 172 -8.23 -10.62 17.65
CA GLY A 172 -9.25 -11.65 17.40
C GLY A 172 -9.70 -11.73 15.94
N ILE A 173 -9.09 -10.97 15.03
CA ILE A 173 -9.50 -10.87 13.62
C ILE A 173 -8.53 -11.68 12.75
N THR A 174 -9.09 -12.41 11.78
CA THR A 174 -8.27 -13.14 10.79
C THR A 174 -7.31 -12.19 10.11
N THR A 175 -6.03 -12.53 10.05
CA THR A 175 -4.98 -11.63 9.53
C THR A 175 -4.23 -12.30 8.38
N VAL A 176 -4.02 -11.56 7.30
CA VAL A 176 -3.17 -11.95 6.16
C VAL A 176 -1.90 -11.10 6.16
N THR A 177 -0.73 -11.74 6.07
CA THR A 177 0.59 -11.09 5.99
C THR A 177 1.43 -11.64 4.83
N ASP A 178 2.70 -11.24 4.69
CA ASP A 178 3.70 -11.86 3.81
C ASP A 178 3.41 -11.80 2.29
N PHE A 179 2.76 -10.72 1.84
CA PHE A 179 2.39 -10.53 0.43
C PHE A 179 3.60 -10.57 -0.54
N ARG A 180 4.73 -9.93 -0.19
CA ARG A 180 5.94 -9.90 -1.03
C ARG A 180 6.51 -11.30 -1.28
N MET A 181 6.55 -12.13 -0.23
CA MET A 181 7.04 -13.50 -0.35
C MET A 181 6.12 -14.36 -1.21
N ALA A 182 4.81 -14.12 -1.16
CA ALA A 182 3.85 -14.85 -1.96
C ALA A 182 4.06 -14.59 -3.47
N GLU A 183 4.41 -13.35 -3.82
CA GLU A 183 4.75 -12.96 -5.19
C GLU A 183 6.10 -13.54 -5.67
N GLN A 184 7.11 -13.55 -4.80
CA GLN A 184 8.39 -14.22 -5.11
C GLN A 184 8.24 -15.73 -5.26
N ALA A 185 7.37 -16.36 -4.48
CA ALA A 185 7.11 -17.80 -4.57
C ALA A 185 6.55 -18.23 -5.94
N VAL A 186 5.88 -17.32 -6.67
CA VAL A 186 5.39 -17.58 -8.02
C VAL A 186 6.33 -17.06 -9.13
N GLY A 187 7.51 -16.56 -8.75
CA GLY A 187 8.59 -16.18 -9.68
C GLY A 187 8.62 -14.69 -10.08
N ARG A 188 7.94 -13.80 -9.35
CA ARG A 188 8.05 -12.33 -9.55
C ARG A 188 8.95 -11.69 -8.50
N GLN A 189 9.19 -10.38 -8.60
CA GLN A 189 10.14 -9.67 -7.72
C GLN A 189 9.63 -9.36 -6.30
N GLY A 190 8.32 -9.40 -6.06
CA GLY A 190 7.72 -9.11 -4.73
C GLY A 190 7.43 -7.63 -4.45
N ALA A 191 7.52 -6.79 -5.48
CA ALA A 191 7.25 -5.36 -5.50
C ALA A 191 6.90 -4.95 -6.94
N PRO A 192 6.32 -3.76 -7.20
CA PRO A 192 5.82 -2.74 -6.25
C PRO A 192 4.55 -3.13 -5.47
N LEU A 193 3.76 -4.09 -5.97
CA LEU A 193 2.47 -4.57 -5.41
C LEU A 193 1.31 -3.56 -5.43
N VAL A 194 1.48 -2.39 -6.03
CA VAL A 194 0.44 -1.34 -6.05
C VAL A 194 -0.28 -1.21 -7.39
N ALA A 195 0.25 -1.82 -8.47
CA ALA A 195 -0.42 -1.84 -9.76
C ALA A 195 -1.83 -2.45 -9.74
N LEU A 196 -2.11 -3.36 -8.79
CA LEU A 196 -3.47 -3.86 -8.56
C LEU A 196 -4.49 -2.74 -8.35
N ILE A 197 -4.16 -1.79 -7.47
CA ILE A 197 -5.03 -0.65 -7.15
C ILE A 197 -4.92 0.42 -8.22
N ASP A 198 -3.70 0.72 -8.69
CA ASP A 198 -3.49 1.78 -9.67
C ASP A 198 -4.23 1.47 -10.98
N GLY A 199 -4.18 0.21 -11.46
CA GLY A 199 -4.93 -0.24 -12.63
C GLY A 199 -6.44 -0.07 -12.47
N LEU A 200 -6.99 -0.56 -11.36
CA LEU A 200 -8.43 -0.53 -11.09
C LEU A 200 -8.98 0.89 -10.88
N LEU A 201 -8.18 1.80 -10.32
CA LEU A 201 -8.60 3.19 -10.08
C LEU A 201 -8.42 4.09 -11.31
N LEU A 202 -7.40 3.84 -12.13
CA LEU A 202 -6.92 4.81 -13.11
C LEU A 202 -7.15 4.43 -14.57
N HIS A 203 -7.60 3.21 -14.89
CA HIS A 203 -7.92 2.90 -16.29
C HIS A 203 -8.95 3.90 -16.86
N HIS A 204 -8.83 4.16 -18.16
CA HIS A 204 -9.60 5.22 -18.81
C HIS A 204 -9.88 4.83 -20.26
N PRO A 205 -11.06 5.17 -20.81
CA PRO A 205 -11.41 4.78 -22.18
C PRO A 205 -10.40 5.23 -23.24
N SER A 206 -9.74 6.37 -23.03
CA SER A 206 -8.94 7.04 -24.06
C SER A 206 -7.66 7.74 -23.60
N LYS A 207 -7.26 7.64 -22.33
CA LYS A 207 -6.09 8.36 -21.80
C LYS A 207 -5.02 7.37 -21.33
N LEU A 208 -3.77 7.66 -21.63
CA LEU A 208 -2.62 7.05 -20.98
C LEU A 208 -2.41 7.73 -19.63
N ARG A 209 -2.57 6.96 -18.56
CA ARG A 209 -2.43 7.45 -17.19
C ARG A 209 -1.27 6.78 -16.49
N THR A 210 -0.67 7.48 -15.55
CA THR A 210 0.30 6.87 -14.64
C THR A 210 -0.03 7.20 -13.19
N CYS A 211 0.34 6.30 -12.28
CA CYS A 211 0.43 6.60 -10.87
C CYS A 211 1.90 6.68 -10.48
N GLN A 212 2.33 7.80 -9.90
CA GLN A 212 3.68 7.98 -9.38
C GLN A 212 3.62 8.04 -7.86
N ASN A 213 4.13 6.99 -7.21
CA ASN A 213 4.40 7.01 -5.78
C ASN A 213 5.81 7.56 -5.52
N ILE A 214 5.95 8.44 -4.55
CA ILE A 214 7.25 8.91 -4.06
C ILE A 214 7.30 8.68 -2.55
N GLY A 215 7.56 7.44 -2.16
CA GLY A 215 7.90 7.07 -0.79
C GLY A 215 9.41 7.14 -0.54
N GLY A 216 9.94 6.26 0.31
CA GLY A 216 11.40 6.07 0.41
C GLY A 216 12.02 5.66 -0.93
N ILE A 217 11.32 4.78 -1.65
CA ILE A 217 11.57 4.45 -3.06
C ILE A 217 10.47 5.11 -3.91
N ALA A 218 10.85 5.62 -5.08
CA ALA A 218 9.89 6.09 -6.07
C ALA A 218 9.53 4.95 -7.01
N ASN A 219 8.23 4.71 -7.21
CA ASN A 219 7.74 3.69 -8.12
C ASN A 219 6.58 4.22 -8.96
N LEU A 220 6.43 3.66 -10.15
CA LEU A 220 5.39 4.09 -11.09
C LEU A 220 4.59 2.89 -11.57
N CYS A 221 3.32 3.14 -11.89
CA CYS A 221 2.47 2.25 -12.67
C CYS A 221 1.95 3.03 -13.88
N ILE A 222 1.99 2.42 -15.06
CA ILE A 222 1.50 2.99 -16.31
C ILE A 222 0.33 2.16 -16.80
N ILE A 223 -0.78 2.84 -17.05
CA ILE A 223 -2.07 2.26 -17.41
C ILE A 223 -2.45 2.82 -18.79
N PRO A 224 -2.31 2.01 -19.85
CA PRO A 224 -2.78 2.36 -21.18
C PRO A 224 -4.29 2.62 -21.19
N PRO A 225 -4.80 3.33 -22.20
CA PRO A 225 -6.24 3.45 -22.38
C PRO A 225 -6.88 2.07 -22.60
N ASP A 226 -8.18 1.94 -22.31
CA ASP A 226 -8.93 0.69 -22.49
C ASP A 226 -8.89 0.21 -23.95
N SER A 227 -8.86 1.15 -24.91
CA SER A 227 -8.68 0.86 -26.34
C SER A 227 -7.34 0.22 -26.71
N GLU A 228 -6.36 0.26 -25.80
CA GLU A 228 -5.02 -0.31 -25.94
C GLU A 228 -4.71 -1.34 -24.84
N GLY A 229 -5.75 -1.98 -24.30
CA GLY A 229 -5.64 -3.09 -23.35
C GLY A 229 -5.86 -2.70 -21.89
N GLY A 230 -5.92 -1.41 -21.55
CA GLY A 230 -6.30 -0.95 -20.21
C GLY A 230 -5.53 -1.63 -19.09
N VAL A 231 -6.27 -2.11 -18.08
CA VAL A 231 -5.73 -2.84 -16.93
C VAL A 231 -4.95 -4.12 -17.30
N ASP A 232 -5.23 -4.74 -18.44
CA ASP A 232 -4.53 -5.94 -18.90
C ASP A 232 -3.19 -5.65 -19.58
N ALA A 233 -2.92 -4.38 -19.91
CA ALA A 233 -1.68 -3.94 -20.54
C ALA A 233 -0.83 -3.04 -19.62
N MET A 234 -1.21 -2.93 -18.34
CA MET A 234 -0.49 -2.10 -17.39
C MET A 234 0.92 -2.63 -17.10
N ILE A 235 1.83 -1.72 -16.79
CA ILE A 235 3.20 -2.04 -16.37
C ILE A 235 3.62 -1.24 -15.15
N ASP A 236 4.49 -1.78 -14.30
CA ASP A 236 5.03 -1.08 -13.14
C ASP A 236 6.48 -1.46 -12.83
N TRP A 237 7.17 -0.59 -12.09
CA TRP A 237 8.50 -0.85 -11.55
C TRP A 237 8.92 0.24 -10.56
N ASP A 238 9.98 -0.03 -9.79
CA ASP A 238 10.62 1.00 -8.98
C ASP A 238 11.62 1.80 -9.82
N CYS A 239 11.49 3.13 -9.78
CA CYS A 239 12.37 4.03 -10.50
C CYS A 239 13.78 4.06 -9.88
N GLY A 240 13.85 4.08 -8.55
CA GLY A 240 15.04 4.30 -7.75
C GLY A 240 14.70 5.05 -6.45
N PRO A 241 15.64 5.81 -5.85
CA PRO A 241 15.39 6.50 -4.59
C PRO A 241 14.29 7.55 -4.76
N GLY A 242 13.35 7.57 -3.81
CA GLY A 242 12.35 8.62 -3.66
C GLY A 242 12.86 9.67 -2.67
N ASN A 243 12.37 9.61 -1.43
CA ASN A 243 12.78 10.50 -0.34
C ASN A 243 14.01 9.98 0.44
N MET A 244 14.40 8.71 0.30
CA MET A 244 15.36 8.08 1.22
C MET A 244 16.70 8.83 1.34
N PHE A 245 17.22 9.36 0.22
CA PHE A 245 18.44 10.17 0.21
C PHE A 245 18.23 11.60 0.74
N ILE A 246 17.07 12.19 0.47
CA ILE A 246 16.70 13.52 0.96
C ILE A 246 16.60 13.46 2.50
N ASP A 247 15.91 12.45 3.01
CA ASP A 247 15.74 12.19 4.45
C ASP A 247 17.08 11.90 5.13
N ALA A 248 17.98 11.15 4.47
CA ALA A 248 19.33 10.94 4.96
C ALA A 248 20.13 12.25 5.06
N ALA A 249 20.08 13.11 4.03
CA ALA A 249 20.75 14.41 4.04
C ALA A 249 20.18 15.34 5.12
N MET A 250 18.87 15.35 5.31
CA MET A 250 18.23 16.13 6.37
C MET A 250 18.65 15.64 7.76
N ARG A 251 18.64 14.33 8.00
CA ARG A 251 19.14 13.75 9.26
C ARG A 251 20.62 14.09 9.48
N PHE A 252 21.45 14.05 8.43
CA PHE A 252 22.87 14.39 8.52
C PHE A 252 23.09 15.86 8.91
N PHE A 253 22.50 16.81 8.18
CA PHE A 253 22.77 18.24 8.40
C PHE A 253 22.08 18.84 9.62
N THR A 254 21.01 18.19 10.11
CA THR A 254 20.28 18.63 11.31
C THR A 254 20.65 17.83 12.55
N ASN A 255 21.63 16.93 12.47
CA ASN A 255 21.97 15.99 13.55
C ASN A 255 20.74 15.20 14.06
N GLY A 256 19.83 14.86 13.15
CA GLY A 256 18.62 14.09 13.44
C GLY A 256 17.45 14.90 14.01
N GLU A 257 17.53 16.23 14.11
CA GLU A 257 16.39 17.06 14.54
C GLU A 257 15.25 17.06 13.51
N MET A 258 15.57 16.94 12.22
CA MET A 258 14.60 16.80 11.14
C MET A 258 14.85 15.50 10.37
N GLU A 259 13.77 14.75 10.11
CA GLU A 259 13.86 13.47 9.37
C GLU A 259 13.63 13.63 7.86
N TYR A 260 13.04 14.74 7.40
CA TYR A 260 12.72 15.00 5.99
C TYR A 260 12.77 16.50 5.67
N ASP A 261 12.82 16.86 4.37
CA ASP A 261 12.79 18.25 3.92
C ASP A 261 11.34 18.74 3.80
N ARG A 262 10.84 19.33 4.89
CA ARG A 262 9.45 19.80 4.98
C ARG A 262 9.15 20.81 3.89
N ASP A 263 8.13 20.50 3.09
CA ASP A 263 7.67 21.32 1.95
C ASP A 263 8.80 21.66 0.95
N GLY A 264 9.89 20.88 0.93
CA GLY A 264 11.04 21.12 0.07
C GLY A 264 11.81 22.41 0.40
N GLU A 265 11.69 22.96 1.60
CA GLU A 265 12.24 24.27 1.94
C GLU A 265 13.77 24.36 1.81
N TRP A 266 14.51 23.30 2.17
CA TRP A 266 15.96 23.30 2.06
C TRP A 266 16.39 23.14 0.60
N GLY A 267 15.75 22.24 -0.14
CA GLY A 267 16.01 22.07 -1.57
C GLY A 267 15.74 23.33 -2.37
N ALA A 268 14.71 24.11 -2.02
CA ALA A 268 14.34 25.34 -2.73
C ALA A 268 15.35 26.50 -2.52
N ARG A 269 16.12 26.46 -1.43
CA ARG A 269 17.16 27.46 -1.12
C ARG A 269 18.51 27.15 -1.76
N GLY A 270 18.68 25.92 -2.24
CA GLY A 270 19.93 25.45 -2.82
C GLY A 270 20.01 25.66 -4.33
N THR A 271 21.22 25.55 -4.84
CA THR A 271 21.52 25.47 -6.27
C THR A 271 21.91 24.03 -6.60
N VAL A 272 21.23 23.44 -7.58
CA VAL A 272 21.52 22.08 -8.04
C VAL A 272 22.89 22.03 -8.72
N ASN A 273 23.75 21.11 -8.28
CA ASN A 273 24.95 20.73 -9.01
C ASN A 273 24.62 19.65 -10.05
N GLN A 274 24.34 20.07 -11.27
CA GLN A 274 23.89 19.19 -12.34
C GLN A 274 24.93 18.11 -12.71
N ALA A 275 26.22 18.38 -12.56
CA ALA A 275 27.28 17.41 -12.87
C ALA A 275 27.23 16.19 -11.93
N ILE A 276 26.92 16.38 -10.65
CA ILE A 276 26.75 15.27 -9.70
C ILE A 276 25.49 14.46 -10.05
N VAL A 277 24.39 15.12 -10.37
CA VAL A 277 23.14 14.46 -10.78
C VAL A 277 23.36 13.59 -12.01
N ASP A 278 23.95 14.15 -13.06
CA ASP A 278 24.18 13.46 -14.33
C ASP A 278 25.17 12.30 -14.17
N ARG A 279 26.23 12.48 -13.37
CA ARG A 279 27.16 11.40 -13.04
C ARG A 279 26.44 10.28 -12.32
N PHE A 280 25.70 10.56 -11.25
CA PHE A 280 24.94 9.55 -10.52
C PHE A 280 24.01 8.75 -11.45
N LEU A 281 23.18 9.44 -12.26
CA LEU A 281 22.19 8.78 -13.12
C LEU A 281 22.78 8.04 -14.32
N SER A 282 23.97 8.41 -14.77
CA SER A 282 24.68 7.72 -15.85
C SER A 282 25.45 6.51 -15.35
N THR A 283 25.97 6.53 -14.12
CA THR A 283 26.80 5.43 -13.59
C THR A 283 26.06 4.46 -12.68
N ASN A 284 24.92 4.85 -12.08
CA ASN A 284 24.19 3.97 -11.17
C ASN A 284 23.55 2.80 -11.96
N GLU A 285 23.98 1.57 -11.64
CA GLU A 285 23.58 0.34 -12.34
C GLU A 285 22.06 0.13 -12.29
N TYR A 286 21.46 0.29 -11.11
CA TYR A 286 20.02 0.10 -10.93
C TYR A 286 19.19 1.11 -11.74
N CYS A 287 19.55 2.39 -11.71
CA CYS A 287 18.84 3.43 -12.46
C CYS A 287 18.91 3.23 -13.98
N ASN A 288 19.86 2.42 -14.47
CA ASN A 288 20.05 2.07 -15.88
C ASN A 288 19.51 0.68 -16.26
N HIS A 289 19.10 -0.14 -15.29
CA HIS A 289 18.51 -1.45 -15.55
C HIS A 289 17.10 -1.32 -16.17
N THR A 290 16.78 -2.17 -17.14
CA THR A 290 15.46 -2.23 -17.81
C THR A 290 14.42 -2.92 -16.91
N PRO A 291 13.16 -2.50 -16.87
CA PRO A 291 12.10 -3.23 -16.16
C PRO A 291 11.89 -4.68 -16.67
N PRO A 292 11.38 -5.61 -15.84
CA PRO A 292 10.96 -5.42 -14.46
C PRO A 292 12.15 -5.20 -13.53
N LYS A 293 12.00 -4.26 -12.60
CA LYS A 293 13.02 -3.96 -11.60
C LYS A 293 12.38 -3.41 -10.33
N THR A 294 12.87 -3.85 -9.18
CA THR A 294 12.42 -3.38 -7.87
C THR A 294 13.60 -3.25 -6.93
N THR A 295 13.47 -2.39 -5.94
CA THR A 295 14.55 -2.01 -5.04
C THR A 295 14.01 -1.56 -3.69
N GLY A 296 14.92 -1.08 -2.86
CA GLY A 296 14.69 -0.80 -1.47
C GLY A 296 15.95 -0.24 -0.83
N ARG A 297 15.95 -0.31 0.49
CA ARG A 297 17.04 0.19 1.33
C ARG A 297 18.33 -0.62 1.15
N GLU A 298 18.23 -1.86 0.68
CA GLU A 298 19.37 -2.72 0.36
C GLU A 298 20.23 -2.19 -0.79
N THR A 299 19.65 -1.41 -1.71
CA THR A 299 20.41 -0.71 -2.78
C THR A 299 20.63 0.75 -2.38
N PHE A 300 19.56 1.51 -2.17
CA PHE A 300 19.60 2.97 -1.96
C PHE A 300 19.58 3.36 -0.48
N GLY A 301 20.25 2.59 0.37
CA GLY A 301 20.28 2.80 1.81
C GLY A 301 21.16 3.97 2.26
N ASP A 302 21.31 4.10 3.59
CA ASP A 302 22.08 5.18 4.24
C ASP A 302 23.55 5.23 3.76
N GLY A 303 24.12 4.10 3.32
CA GLY A 303 25.50 4.04 2.80
C GLY A 303 25.70 4.79 1.47
N GLU A 304 24.84 4.55 0.48
CA GLU A 304 24.89 5.26 -0.80
C GLU A 304 24.53 6.74 -0.62
N ALA A 305 23.57 7.03 0.27
CA ALA A 305 23.23 8.40 0.65
C ALA A 305 24.44 9.14 1.24
N GLN A 306 25.19 8.51 2.15
CA GLN A 306 26.37 9.11 2.77
C GLN A 306 27.47 9.40 1.74
N GLN A 307 27.73 8.48 0.81
CA GLN A 307 28.71 8.70 -0.26
C GLN A 307 28.38 9.94 -1.09
N LEU A 308 27.10 10.12 -1.42
CA LEU A 308 26.62 11.26 -2.19
C LEU A 308 26.71 12.58 -1.40
N ILE A 309 26.41 12.54 -0.09
CA ILE A 309 26.58 13.69 0.81
C ILE A 309 28.06 14.08 0.89
N ASP A 310 28.96 13.11 1.10
CA ASP A 310 30.40 13.33 1.24
C ASP A 310 30.99 13.93 -0.05
N GLU A 311 30.54 13.47 -1.22
CA GLU A 311 30.94 14.04 -2.50
C GLU A 311 30.49 15.49 -2.66
N CYS A 312 29.26 15.83 -2.29
CA CYS A 312 28.78 17.21 -2.32
C CYS A 312 29.62 18.10 -1.39
N LEU A 313 29.95 17.62 -0.20
CA LEU A 313 30.81 18.33 0.76
C LEU A 313 32.24 18.51 0.24
N ALA A 314 32.80 17.51 -0.43
CA ALA A 314 34.12 17.58 -1.04
C ALA A 314 34.21 18.64 -2.14
N GLN A 315 33.09 18.92 -2.82
CA GLN A 315 32.94 20.02 -3.79
C GLN A 315 32.68 21.39 -3.13
N GLY A 316 32.70 21.48 -1.80
CA GLY A 316 32.46 22.71 -1.05
C GLY A 316 31.01 23.19 -1.07
N MET A 317 30.05 22.31 -1.38
CA MET A 317 28.64 22.67 -1.47
C MET A 317 28.05 22.99 -0.08
N SER A 318 27.11 23.93 -0.04
CA SER A 318 26.35 24.20 1.17
C SER A 318 25.35 23.07 1.46
N LYS A 319 24.84 23.01 2.69
CA LYS A 319 23.76 22.08 3.05
C LYS A 319 22.51 22.22 2.17
N TYR A 320 22.19 23.43 1.72
CA TYR A 320 21.05 23.68 0.84
C TYR A 320 21.32 23.17 -0.57
N ASP A 321 22.50 23.43 -1.12
CA ASP A 321 22.91 22.94 -2.45
C ASP A 321 22.96 21.40 -2.48
N THR A 322 23.44 20.78 -1.41
CA THR A 322 23.45 19.32 -1.27
C THR A 322 22.04 18.75 -1.29
N VAL A 323 21.11 19.28 -0.48
CA VAL A 323 19.71 18.82 -0.48
C VAL A 323 19.04 19.07 -1.83
N ALA A 324 19.27 20.21 -2.47
CA ALA A 324 18.74 20.51 -3.80
C ALA A 324 19.25 19.51 -4.86
N THR A 325 20.54 19.21 -4.84
CA THR A 325 21.20 18.27 -5.76
C THR A 325 20.70 16.84 -5.58
N ILE A 326 20.60 16.38 -4.33
CA ILE A 326 20.06 15.06 -3.99
C ILE A 326 18.58 14.96 -4.40
N THR A 327 17.79 15.99 -4.14
CA THR A 327 16.37 16.03 -4.54
C THR A 327 16.21 15.98 -6.05
N ARG A 328 17.11 16.63 -6.81
CA ARG A 328 17.08 16.59 -8.28
C ARG A 328 17.35 15.18 -8.83
N ILE A 329 18.17 14.36 -8.17
CA ILE A 329 18.40 12.97 -8.60
C ILE A 329 17.08 12.20 -8.67
N THR A 330 16.22 12.32 -7.67
CA THR A 330 14.87 11.70 -7.67
C THR A 330 14.04 12.19 -8.85
N GLY A 331 13.86 13.51 -8.99
CA GLY A 331 13.03 14.08 -10.05
C GLY A 331 13.53 13.77 -11.46
N GLN A 332 14.85 13.86 -11.68
CA GLN A 332 15.47 13.57 -12.97
C GLN A 332 15.49 12.08 -13.30
N ASN A 333 15.63 11.20 -12.31
CA ASN A 333 15.49 9.77 -12.54
C ASN A 333 14.07 9.41 -12.95
N ILE A 334 13.03 9.95 -12.28
CA ILE A 334 11.63 9.72 -12.66
C ILE A 334 11.39 10.12 -14.14
N ILE A 335 11.86 11.31 -14.55
CA ILE A 335 11.78 11.74 -15.96
C ILE A 335 12.54 10.83 -16.91
N LYS A 336 13.73 10.37 -16.52
CA LYS A 336 14.51 9.38 -17.27
C LYS A 336 13.71 8.09 -17.45
N GLN A 337 13.03 7.60 -16.41
CA GLN A 337 12.19 6.39 -16.51
C GLN A 337 11.00 6.61 -17.47
N TYR A 338 10.30 7.74 -17.37
CA TYR A 338 9.20 8.06 -18.30
C TYR A 338 9.67 8.21 -19.75
N ARG A 339 10.87 8.74 -20.00
CA ARG A 339 11.42 8.86 -21.37
C ARG A 339 11.92 7.53 -21.93
N GLY A 340 12.23 6.55 -21.08
CA GLY A 340 12.58 5.19 -21.52
C GLY A 340 11.38 4.34 -21.93
N PHE A 341 10.17 4.70 -21.49
CA PHE A 341 8.93 3.97 -21.71
C PHE A 341 8.37 3.90 -23.16
N PRO A 342 8.50 4.93 -24.04
CA PRO A 342 7.82 4.97 -25.35
C PRO A 342 8.16 3.83 -26.32
N GLN A 343 9.11 2.95 -25.99
CA GLN A 343 9.42 1.75 -26.78
C GLN A 343 8.42 0.60 -26.54
N LEU A 344 7.57 0.69 -25.51
CA LEU A 344 6.64 -0.38 -25.11
C LEU A 344 5.21 -0.19 -25.65
N PHE A 345 4.81 1.03 -26.05
CA PHE A 345 3.46 1.33 -26.54
C PHE A 345 3.54 2.07 -27.88
N ALA A 346 3.21 1.35 -28.96
CA ALA A 346 3.42 1.80 -30.34
C ALA A 346 2.63 3.06 -30.77
N LYS A 347 1.77 3.62 -29.91
CA LYS A 347 0.84 4.72 -30.22
C LYS A 347 0.84 5.88 -29.23
N ALA A 348 1.59 5.79 -28.13
CA ALA A 348 1.59 6.81 -27.09
C ALA A 348 2.70 7.84 -27.33
N ASP A 349 2.36 8.99 -27.92
CA ASP A 349 3.30 10.09 -28.12
C ASP A 349 3.54 10.93 -26.84
N HIS A 350 2.67 10.79 -25.82
CA HIS A 350 2.77 11.49 -24.54
C HIS A 350 1.94 10.80 -23.44
N ILE A 351 2.22 11.14 -22.18
CA ILE A 351 1.39 10.78 -21.01
C ILE A 351 0.34 11.88 -20.82
N ASP A 352 -0.94 11.51 -20.74
CA ASP A 352 -2.03 12.47 -20.55
C ASP A 352 -2.07 12.99 -19.11
N GLU A 353 -2.07 12.08 -18.13
CA GLU A 353 -2.24 12.41 -16.71
C GLU A 353 -1.33 11.57 -15.82
N ILE A 354 -0.72 12.21 -14.82
CA ILE A 354 0.06 11.57 -13.76
C ILE A 354 -0.64 11.83 -12.43
N TYR A 355 -0.98 10.76 -11.71
CA TYR A 355 -1.56 10.81 -10.37
C TYR A 355 -0.46 10.59 -9.32
N MET A 356 -0.16 11.64 -8.56
CA MET A 356 0.90 11.64 -7.55
C MET A 356 0.38 11.10 -6.21
N CYS A 357 1.16 10.21 -5.59
CA CYS A 357 0.94 9.70 -4.23
C CYS A 357 2.27 9.51 -3.47
N GLY A 358 2.18 9.17 -2.18
CA GLY A 358 3.32 9.10 -1.27
C GLY A 358 3.81 10.46 -0.79
N GLY A 359 4.58 10.48 0.30
CA GLY A 359 4.98 11.73 0.96
C GLY A 359 5.77 12.71 0.07
N GLY A 360 6.54 12.20 -0.89
CA GLY A 360 7.31 13.02 -1.83
C GLY A 360 6.44 13.76 -2.86
N ALA A 361 5.17 13.38 -3.03
CA ALA A 361 4.20 14.16 -3.81
C ALA A 361 3.96 15.57 -3.23
N ARG A 362 4.33 15.81 -1.96
CA ARG A 362 4.29 17.12 -1.30
C ARG A 362 5.55 17.96 -1.51
N ASN A 363 6.63 17.41 -2.09
CA ASN A 363 7.87 18.15 -2.30
C ASN A 363 7.81 18.96 -3.61
N PRO A 364 7.68 20.30 -3.55
CA PRO A 364 7.54 21.14 -4.75
C PRO A 364 8.79 21.12 -5.64
N ASN A 365 9.98 20.83 -5.10
CA ASN A 365 11.20 20.76 -5.93
C ASN A 365 11.14 19.60 -6.93
N ILE A 366 10.54 18.47 -6.54
CA ILE A 366 10.31 17.34 -7.43
C ILE A 366 9.17 17.67 -8.39
N ILE A 367 8.01 18.08 -7.86
CA ILE A 367 6.81 18.31 -8.68
C ILE A 367 7.03 19.40 -9.74
N ASN A 368 7.69 20.50 -9.40
CA ASN A 368 7.96 21.58 -10.36
C ASN A 368 8.91 21.11 -11.47
N TYR A 369 9.92 20.30 -11.14
CA TYR A 369 10.80 19.72 -12.15
C TYR A 369 10.04 18.75 -13.07
N LEU A 370 9.13 17.93 -12.53
CA LEU A 370 8.29 17.06 -13.36
C LEU A 370 7.41 17.87 -14.32
N LYS A 371 6.77 18.94 -13.83
CA LYS A 371 5.93 19.85 -14.64
C LYS A 371 6.74 20.53 -15.75
N GLU A 372 7.97 20.95 -15.45
CA GLU A 372 8.87 21.56 -16.43
C GLU A 372 9.25 20.56 -17.53
N GLN A 373 9.54 19.30 -17.17
CA GLN A 373 9.98 18.28 -18.11
C GLN A 373 8.84 17.61 -18.89
N LEU A 374 7.59 17.74 -18.43
CA LEU A 374 6.38 17.17 -19.03
C LEU A 374 5.29 18.25 -19.21
N PRO A 375 5.53 19.28 -20.03
CA PRO A 375 4.67 20.47 -20.12
C PRO A 375 3.26 20.19 -20.68
N HIS A 376 3.06 19.04 -21.33
CA HIS A 376 1.78 18.64 -21.90
C HIS A 376 1.01 17.62 -21.04
N THR A 377 1.57 17.22 -19.90
CA THR A 377 0.99 16.21 -19.01
C THR A 377 0.32 16.87 -17.81
N GLN A 378 -0.89 16.44 -17.47
CA GLN A 378 -1.59 16.92 -16.28
C GLN A 378 -1.10 16.17 -15.05
N ILE A 379 -0.42 16.87 -14.14
CA ILE A 379 0.01 16.29 -12.86
C ILE A 379 -1.06 16.60 -11.80
N LYS A 380 -1.68 15.54 -11.28
CA LYS A 380 -2.82 15.53 -10.35
C LYS A 380 -2.44 14.83 -9.06
N LYS A 381 -3.24 15.03 -8.01
CA LYS A 381 -3.15 14.19 -6.81
C LYS A 381 -4.05 12.96 -6.97
N LEU A 382 -3.66 11.83 -6.37
CA LEU A 382 -4.53 10.64 -6.37
C LEU A 382 -5.88 10.90 -5.71
N ASP A 383 -5.95 11.83 -4.76
CA ASP A 383 -7.18 12.26 -4.07
C ASP A 383 -8.34 12.58 -5.03
N GLU A 384 -8.05 13.03 -6.25
CA GLU A 384 -9.06 13.29 -7.28
C GLU A 384 -9.83 12.03 -7.74
N THR A 385 -9.30 10.84 -7.48
CA THR A 385 -9.99 9.55 -7.73
C THR A 385 -11.02 9.19 -6.65
N GLY A 386 -11.06 9.97 -5.55
CA GLY A 386 -11.81 9.63 -4.35
C GLY A 386 -11.05 8.76 -3.36
N VAL A 387 -9.83 8.34 -3.69
CA VAL A 387 -8.91 7.62 -2.79
C VAL A 387 -7.78 8.56 -2.38
N PRO A 388 -7.60 8.85 -1.07
CA PRO A 388 -6.50 9.69 -0.60
C PRO A 388 -5.14 9.11 -0.97
N SER A 389 -4.21 9.98 -1.36
CA SER A 389 -2.85 9.57 -1.73
C SER A 389 -2.12 8.80 -0.62
N ASP A 390 -2.30 9.19 0.64
CA ASP A 390 -1.63 8.54 1.78
C ASP A 390 -2.29 7.18 2.13
N ALA A 391 -3.58 7.01 1.84
CA ALA A 391 -4.30 5.77 2.12
C ALA A 391 -4.02 4.64 1.12
N LYS A 392 -3.49 4.96 -0.06
CA LYS A 392 -3.39 4.04 -1.21
C LYS A 392 -2.68 2.72 -0.87
N GLU A 393 -1.55 2.78 -0.18
CA GLU A 393 -0.77 1.58 0.14
C GLU A 393 -1.53 0.66 1.10
N ALA A 394 -2.13 1.21 2.16
CA ALA A 394 -2.98 0.44 3.07
C ALA A 394 -4.22 -0.13 2.37
N VAL A 395 -4.87 0.62 1.47
CA VAL A 395 -5.96 0.13 0.63
C VAL A 395 -5.51 -1.06 -0.24
N SER A 396 -4.30 -0.99 -0.82
CA SER A 396 -3.74 -2.12 -1.58
C SER A 396 -3.60 -3.39 -0.74
N PHE A 397 -3.11 -3.28 0.49
CA PHE A 397 -3.00 -4.45 1.38
C PHE A 397 -4.36 -4.96 1.88
N ALA A 398 -5.35 -4.08 2.04
CA ALA A 398 -6.73 -4.50 2.27
C ALA A 398 -7.26 -5.34 1.10
N GLN A 399 -7.04 -4.89 -0.15
CA GLN A 399 -7.48 -5.66 -1.31
C GLN A 399 -6.69 -6.97 -1.45
N GLN A 400 -5.38 -6.97 -1.29
CA GLN A 400 -4.58 -8.21 -1.37
C GLN A 400 -5.02 -9.26 -0.33
N ALA A 401 -5.41 -8.83 0.88
CA ALA A 401 -5.98 -9.73 1.88
C ALA A 401 -7.35 -10.27 1.44
N LEU A 402 -8.21 -9.44 0.85
CA LEU A 402 -9.46 -9.89 0.25
C LEU A 402 -9.21 -10.97 -0.82
N GLU A 403 -8.27 -10.72 -1.73
CA GLU A 403 -7.89 -11.66 -2.79
C GLU A 403 -7.37 -12.99 -2.22
N ALA A 404 -6.58 -12.94 -1.14
CA ALA A 404 -6.08 -14.11 -0.43
C ALA A 404 -7.19 -15.00 0.14
N ILE A 405 -8.18 -14.40 0.82
CA ILE A 405 -9.31 -15.14 1.40
C ILE A 405 -10.24 -15.71 0.32
N LEU A 406 -10.38 -14.99 -0.80
CA LEU A 406 -11.17 -15.44 -1.93
C LEU A 406 -10.45 -16.47 -2.81
N GLY A 407 -9.14 -16.68 -2.63
CA GLY A 407 -8.32 -17.50 -3.53
C GLY A 407 -8.35 -16.98 -4.96
N ARG A 408 -8.52 -15.66 -5.13
CA ARG A 408 -8.68 -15.00 -6.43
C ARG A 408 -7.34 -14.37 -6.84
N ALA A 409 -7.01 -14.48 -8.12
CA ALA A 409 -5.75 -13.93 -8.62
C ALA A 409 -5.86 -12.40 -8.79
N ALA A 410 -4.88 -11.68 -8.25
CA ALA A 410 -4.71 -10.25 -8.48
C ALA A 410 -4.32 -9.94 -9.94
N LEU A 411 -4.52 -8.68 -10.35
CA LEU A 411 -3.96 -8.16 -11.60
C LEU A 411 -2.43 -8.24 -11.56
N VAL A 412 -1.83 -8.65 -12.69
CA VAL A 412 -0.37 -8.78 -12.84
C VAL A 412 0.08 -7.88 -13.99
N PRO A 413 1.02 -6.94 -13.77
CA PRO A 413 1.61 -6.12 -14.82
C PRO A 413 2.28 -6.96 -15.91
N ILE A 414 2.13 -6.57 -17.18
CA ILE A 414 2.60 -7.37 -18.32
C ILE A 414 4.13 -7.46 -18.45
N ASN A 415 4.84 -6.54 -17.80
CA ASN A 415 6.31 -6.54 -17.74
C ASN A 415 6.85 -7.36 -16.57
N SER A 416 6.00 -8.05 -15.79
CA SER A 416 6.46 -8.95 -14.72
C SER A 416 7.29 -10.11 -15.26
N ASP A 417 8.24 -10.63 -14.47
CA ASP A 417 9.08 -11.78 -14.83
C ASP A 417 8.26 -13.01 -15.24
N THR A 418 7.04 -13.13 -14.68
CA THR A 418 6.07 -14.14 -15.06
C THR A 418 4.64 -13.64 -14.88
N LEU A 419 3.78 -14.00 -15.84
CA LEU A 419 2.35 -13.69 -15.85
C LEU A 419 1.50 -14.80 -15.23
N THR A 420 2.12 -15.80 -14.58
CA THR A 420 1.39 -16.85 -13.86
C THR A 420 0.40 -16.22 -12.89
N PRO A 421 -0.92 -16.49 -13.04
CA PRO A 421 -1.93 -15.95 -12.12
C PRO A 421 -1.63 -16.40 -10.70
N ASN A 422 -1.62 -15.47 -9.76
CA ASN A 422 -1.27 -15.76 -8.40
C ASN A 422 -2.47 -15.80 -7.47
N THR A 423 -2.96 -17.01 -7.21
CA THR A 423 -3.92 -17.27 -6.14
C THR A 423 -3.24 -17.50 -4.79
N ILE A 424 -1.91 -17.61 -4.76
CA ILE A 424 -1.10 -17.67 -3.54
C ILE A 424 -0.83 -16.23 -3.09
N SER A 425 -1.75 -15.67 -2.31
CA SER A 425 -1.58 -14.32 -1.74
C SER A 425 -1.41 -14.41 -0.23
N GLY A 426 -0.25 -13.97 0.25
CA GLY A 426 0.08 -13.90 1.67
C GLY A 426 0.00 -15.21 2.47
N LYS A 427 0.04 -15.08 3.80
CA LYS A 427 -0.14 -16.15 4.79
C LYS A 427 -1.28 -15.79 5.73
N ILE A 428 -2.15 -16.74 6.02
CA ILE A 428 -3.35 -16.51 6.82
C ILE A 428 -3.17 -17.00 8.25
N ALA A 429 -3.33 -16.11 9.22
CA ALA A 429 -3.48 -16.40 10.64
C ALA A 429 -4.98 -16.36 11.01
N PRO A 430 -5.62 -17.51 11.29
CA PRO A 430 -7.04 -17.56 11.66
C PRO A 430 -7.37 -16.71 12.89
N GLY A 431 -8.47 -15.94 12.83
CA GLY A 431 -9.06 -15.24 13.97
C GLY A 431 -10.30 -15.96 14.51
N LEU A 432 -11.03 -15.29 15.41
CA LEU A 432 -12.21 -15.85 16.08
C LEU A 432 -13.37 -16.16 15.11
N LYS A 433 -13.54 -15.33 14.08
CA LYS A 433 -14.58 -15.48 13.03
C LYS A 433 -14.09 -16.22 11.77
N TRP A 434 -12.93 -16.88 11.84
CA TRP A 434 -12.31 -17.55 10.68
C TRP A 434 -13.28 -18.42 9.87
N ARG A 435 -14.05 -19.27 10.56
CA ARG A 435 -14.97 -20.22 9.90
C ARG A 435 -16.11 -19.51 9.17
N GLU A 436 -16.63 -18.42 9.74
CA GLU A 436 -17.70 -17.62 9.14
C GLU A 436 -17.20 -16.90 7.89
N LEU A 437 -16.03 -16.26 7.99
CA LEU A 437 -15.36 -15.60 6.87
C LEU A 437 -15.12 -16.56 5.70
N MET A 438 -14.55 -17.74 5.98
CA MET A 438 -14.29 -18.73 4.95
C MET A 438 -15.57 -19.32 4.35
N ALA A 439 -16.62 -19.51 5.16
CA ALA A 439 -17.92 -19.94 4.63
C ALA A 439 -18.49 -18.91 3.65
N GLN A 440 -18.39 -17.61 3.97
CA GLN A 440 -18.81 -16.53 3.08
C GLN A 440 -17.97 -16.50 1.78
N ALA A 441 -16.65 -16.61 1.88
CA ALA A 441 -15.74 -16.62 0.73
C ALA A 441 -16.02 -17.80 -0.22
N ILE A 442 -16.18 -19.01 0.32
CA ILE A 442 -16.51 -20.21 -0.46
C ILE A 442 -17.89 -20.09 -1.11
N ALA A 443 -18.88 -19.56 -0.37
CA ALA A 443 -20.23 -19.36 -0.90
C ALA A 443 -20.27 -18.36 -2.07
N PHE A 444 -19.46 -17.30 -2.03
CA PHE A 444 -19.36 -16.31 -3.10
C PHE A 444 -18.82 -16.92 -4.41
N GLY A 445 -17.82 -17.79 -4.32
CA GLY A 445 -17.23 -18.44 -5.48
C GLY A 445 -17.86 -19.77 -5.89
N HIS A 446 -18.84 -20.27 -5.12
CA HIS A 446 -19.39 -21.63 -5.26
C HIS A 446 -18.33 -22.74 -5.28
N GLY A 447 -17.19 -22.50 -4.63
CA GLY A 447 -16.03 -23.41 -4.65
C GLY A 447 -15.24 -23.45 -5.96
N GLU A 448 -15.55 -22.57 -6.92
CA GLU A 448 -14.86 -22.47 -8.21
C GLU A 448 -13.76 -21.41 -8.20
N LYS A 449 -12.87 -21.47 -9.21
CA LYS A 449 -11.85 -20.45 -9.42
C LYS A 449 -12.51 -19.13 -9.83
N LEU A 450 -12.18 -18.06 -9.13
CA LEU A 450 -12.71 -16.73 -9.41
C LEU A 450 -11.92 -16.02 -10.52
N PRO A 451 -12.58 -15.29 -11.43
CA PRO A 451 -11.90 -14.44 -12.40
C PRO A 451 -11.26 -13.25 -11.68
N THR A 452 -10.11 -12.78 -12.17
CA THR A 452 -9.47 -11.55 -11.68
C THR A 452 -10.41 -10.35 -11.84
N VAL A 453 -10.44 -9.49 -10.83
CA VAL A 453 -11.20 -8.22 -10.89
C VAL A 453 -10.60 -7.33 -11.96
N LYS A 454 -11.44 -6.83 -12.87
CA LYS A 454 -11.06 -5.91 -13.95
C LYS A 454 -11.68 -4.51 -13.84
N GLU A 455 -12.72 -4.37 -13.03
CA GLU A 455 -13.48 -3.13 -12.87
C GLU A 455 -13.70 -2.88 -11.38
N MET A 456 -13.42 -1.65 -10.94
CA MET A 456 -13.70 -1.19 -9.58
C MET A 456 -14.55 0.08 -9.60
N ILE A 457 -15.55 0.12 -8.72
CA ILE A 457 -16.38 1.31 -8.50
C ILE A 457 -16.08 1.83 -7.10
N VAL A 458 -15.52 3.04 -7.00
CA VAL A 458 -15.38 3.76 -5.73
C VAL A 458 -16.75 4.37 -5.39
N ASP A 459 -17.44 3.82 -4.39
CA ASP A 459 -18.84 4.17 -4.10
C ASP A 459 -19.01 5.64 -3.70
N SER A 460 -18.01 6.20 -3.02
CA SER A 460 -17.96 7.61 -2.65
C SER A 460 -16.53 8.05 -2.43
N ALA A 461 -16.21 9.28 -2.82
CA ALA A 461 -14.92 9.89 -2.51
C ALA A 461 -14.74 10.03 -1.00
N TYR A 462 -13.58 9.59 -0.49
CA TYR A 462 -13.25 9.74 0.93
C TYR A 462 -12.66 11.12 1.19
N THR A 463 -13.40 11.98 1.89
CA THR A 463 -13.02 13.37 2.14
C THR A 463 -12.68 13.68 3.60
N LYS A 464 -12.67 12.66 4.47
CA LYS A 464 -12.45 12.86 5.92
C LYS A 464 -10.97 12.99 6.28
N TRP A 465 -10.06 12.51 5.44
CA TRP A 465 -8.62 12.68 5.64
C TRP A 465 -8.19 14.13 5.41
N LYS A 466 -7.37 14.64 6.31
CA LYS A 466 -6.63 15.89 6.12
C LYS A 466 -5.16 15.59 6.46
N PRO A 467 -4.26 15.64 5.46
CA PRO A 467 -2.83 15.33 5.64
C PRO A 467 -2.10 16.34 6.53
#